data_AF-A0A1H3EG41-F1
#
_entry.id   AF-A0A1H3EG41-F1
#
_cell.length_a   1.000
_cell.length_b   1.000
_cell.length_c   1.000
_cell.angle_alpha   90.00
_cell.angle_beta   90.00
_cell.angle_gamma   90.00
#
_symmetry.space_group_name_H-M   'P 1'
#
loop_
_entity.id
_entity.type
_entity.pdbx_description
1 polymer ?
#
loop_
_entity_poly.entity_id
_entity_poly.type
_entity_poly.pdbx_seq_one_letter_code
_entity_poly.pdbx_strand_id
1 'polypeptide(L)'
;MAKRVFLVVADSFGIGGAPDAGKFGDEGSNTLAAVLSYSNDPYPNLAKLGLLAIDGEDDPRIISYKKAQESIPSPIGSYARVREVSAGKDSTIGHWEIAGIISDKAQPTYPDGFPDEVIKALEKATGKEYLCNKPYSGTDVIRDYGEEHMKTGKPILYTSADSVLQIAAHEEIIPLEELYDICAKARAVMCGEHAVGRVIARPFVGEPGNFTRTPNRHDFSLAAPSSTMLDLLKSEGFDVISVGKIYDLFAGRGLTESNPTKGNTDGINKTIEFMDRDFNGLCFVNLVDFDMKYGHRNDIEGYATAMHEFDNALGVILGKLKEDDLLIITADHGCDPSTSSTDHSRECIPLLIYGDGYRTPCNMGELTGFNNISGIVLSALMSRNYERDFLPATDSNKPDAENIMSYVDLTNLKTVATDKDIEELIERAASLGTASVCVQPCFVKDAVKYSRGRVSVCTVIGFPNGYSTTATKIFEAKDACDNGASEIDMVININFVKSGRYDEVYDEIKLIADAVHAKGALLKVIIETCDLTEDEKVRLCKIVSDAKADFIKTSTGFGSAGAKVEDIVLMKENVSPDVRIKAAGGIRTVAAAKEMLDAGAIRIGASKLGE
;
A
#
# COMPACT_ATOMS: atom_id res chain seq x y z
N MET A 1 -2.89 -12.23 8.35
CA MET A 1 -1.70 -12.05 7.49
C MET A 1 -1.72 -13.09 6.41
N ALA A 2 -1.25 -12.71 5.23
CA ALA A 2 -0.96 -13.63 4.15
C ALA A 2 0.44 -14.17 4.37
N LYS A 3 0.61 -15.46 4.09
CA LYS A 3 1.92 -16.02 3.85
C LYS A 3 2.35 -15.75 2.41
N ARG A 4 1.42 -15.83 1.46
CA ARG A 4 1.70 -15.64 0.03
C ARG A 4 0.69 -14.71 -0.60
N VAL A 5 1.17 -13.79 -1.41
CA VAL A 5 0.33 -12.95 -2.27
C VAL A 5 0.66 -13.26 -3.72
N PHE A 6 -0.37 -13.56 -4.51
CA PHE A 6 -0.30 -13.70 -5.95
C PHE A 6 -0.92 -12.46 -6.58
N LEU A 7 -0.08 -11.57 -7.13
CA LEU A 7 -0.51 -10.37 -7.84
C LEU A 7 -0.40 -10.62 -9.34
N VAL A 8 -1.54 -10.73 -10.02
CA VAL A 8 -1.63 -11.00 -11.46
C VAL A 8 -2.09 -9.75 -12.19
N VAL A 9 -1.24 -9.25 -13.08
CA VAL A 9 -1.55 -8.16 -14.01
C VAL A 9 -1.92 -8.78 -15.35
N ALA A 10 -3.19 -8.62 -15.74
CA ALA A 10 -3.66 -8.84 -17.10
C ALA A 10 -3.33 -7.56 -17.89
N ASP A 11 -2.14 -7.53 -18.49
CA ASP A 11 -1.56 -6.37 -19.16
C ASP A 11 -2.56 -5.73 -20.14
N SER A 12 -2.78 -4.42 -20.04
CA SER A 12 -3.76 -3.65 -20.83
C SER A 12 -5.27 -3.93 -20.63
N PHE A 13 -5.69 -4.77 -19.67
CA PHE A 13 -7.11 -5.09 -19.48
C PHE A 13 -7.87 -3.99 -18.70
N GLY A 14 -8.01 -2.82 -19.34
CA GLY A 14 -8.75 -1.67 -18.81
C GLY A 14 -10.27 -1.86 -18.75
N ILE A 15 -10.94 -1.03 -17.95
CA ILE A 15 -12.40 -1.00 -17.77
C ILE A 15 -13.00 0.37 -18.12
N GLY A 16 -12.32 1.15 -18.97
CA GLY A 16 -12.74 2.49 -19.37
C GLY A 16 -12.79 3.51 -18.22
N GLY A 17 -13.43 4.64 -18.48
CA GLY A 17 -13.85 5.57 -17.43
C GLY A 17 -12.74 6.36 -16.72
N ALA A 18 -11.52 6.47 -17.28
CA ALA A 18 -10.52 7.37 -16.71
C ALA A 18 -10.95 8.84 -16.95
N PRO A 19 -11.07 9.68 -15.90
CA PRO A 19 -11.59 11.03 -16.04
C PRO A 19 -10.61 11.99 -16.74
N ASP A 20 -9.36 11.59 -16.95
CA ASP A 20 -8.35 12.33 -17.70
C ASP A 20 -8.04 11.74 -19.09
N ALA A 21 -8.82 10.76 -19.56
CA ALA A 21 -8.62 10.12 -20.87
C ALA A 21 -8.54 11.12 -22.04
N GLY A 22 -9.34 12.20 -22.00
CA GLY A 22 -9.30 13.26 -23.02
C GLY A 22 -7.95 13.96 -23.15
N LYS A 23 -7.10 13.97 -22.10
CA LYS A 23 -5.74 14.53 -22.19
C LYS A 23 -4.79 13.65 -23.00
N PHE A 24 -5.11 12.36 -23.12
CA PHE A 24 -4.34 11.36 -23.86
C PHE A 24 -4.93 11.06 -25.24
N GLY A 25 -6.07 11.69 -25.58
CA GLY A 25 -6.80 11.42 -26.82
C GLY A 25 -7.64 10.14 -26.78
N ASP A 26 -7.87 9.58 -25.59
CA ASP A 26 -8.48 8.26 -25.40
C ASP A 26 -9.94 8.37 -24.91
N GLU A 27 -10.62 9.48 -25.18
CA GLU A 27 -12.01 9.66 -24.75
C GLU A 27 -12.93 8.60 -25.38
N GLY A 28 -13.62 7.83 -24.54
CA GLY A 28 -14.53 6.76 -24.96
C GLY A 28 -13.89 5.37 -25.10
N SER A 29 -12.58 5.22 -24.87
CA SER A 29 -11.95 3.89 -24.81
C SER A 29 -12.49 3.07 -23.64
N ASN A 30 -12.87 1.82 -23.89
CA ASN A 30 -13.26 0.86 -22.87
C ASN A 30 -12.91 -0.57 -23.33
N THR A 31 -11.78 -1.07 -22.85
CA THR A 31 -11.22 -2.38 -23.23
C THR A 31 -12.15 -3.52 -22.80
N LEU A 32 -12.66 -3.51 -21.57
CA LEU A 32 -13.64 -4.49 -21.09
C LEU A 32 -14.88 -4.53 -21.99
N ALA A 33 -15.43 -3.37 -22.36
CA ALA A 33 -16.60 -3.29 -23.22
C ALA A 33 -16.33 -3.84 -24.62
N ALA A 34 -15.13 -3.63 -25.16
CA ALA A 34 -14.71 -4.22 -26.43
C ALA A 34 -14.65 -5.76 -26.33
N VAL A 35 -14.00 -6.30 -25.30
CA VAL A 35 -13.92 -7.75 -25.07
C VAL A 35 -15.30 -8.37 -24.90
N LEU A 36 -16.17 -7.79 -24.07
CA LEU A 36 -17.53 -8.29 -23.83
C LEU A 36 -18.47 -8.15 -25.04
N SER A 37 -18.08 -7.41 -26.08
CA SER A 37 -18.88 -7.27 -27.30
C SER A 37 -18.71 -8.43 -28.29
N TYR A 38 -17.69 -9.28 -28.09
CA TYR A 38 -17.36 -10.37 -29.01
C TYR A 38 -18.36 -11.53 -28.94
N SER A 39 -18.67 -12.01 -27.74
CA SER A 39 -19.60 -13.12 -27.50
C SER A 39 -20.38 -12.92 -26.20
N ASN A 40 -21.46 -13.67 -26.04
CA ASN A 40 -22.22 -13.72 -24.78
C ASN A 40 -21.76 -14.86 -23.87
N ASP A 41 -20.65 -15.54 -24.20
CA ASP A 41 -20.14 -16.65 -23.41
C ASP A 41 -19.73 -16.14 -22.02
N PRO A 42 -20.13 -16.82 -20.94
CA PRO A 42 -19.89 -16.32 -19.59
C PRO A 42 -18.40 -16.37 -19.21
N TYR A 43 -17.97 -15.39 -18.42
CA TYR A 43 -16.71 -15.40 -17.64
C TYR A 43 -17.01 -15.75 -16.18
N PRO A 44 -17.32 -17.02 -15.85
CA PRO A 44 -17.86 -17.38 -14.53
C PRO A 44 -16.91 -17.07 -13.37
N ASN A 45 -15.59 -17.16 -13.55
CA ASN A 45 -14.65 -17.01 -12.44
C ASN A 45 -14.34 -15.53 -12.16
N LEU A 46 -14.14 -14.72 -13.21
CA LEU A 46 -14.02 -13.27 -13.10
C LEU A 46 -15.31 -12.63 -12.59
N ALA A 47 -16.47 -13.11 -13.02
CA ALA A 47 -17.76 -12.68 -12.48
C ALA A 47 -17.88 -13.01 -10.99
N LYS A 48 -17.50 -14.23 -10.56
CA LYS A 48 -17.46 -14.59 -9.13
C LYS A 48 -16.52 -13.69 -8.33
N LEU A 49 -15.39 -13.26 -8.89
CA LEU A 49 -14.49 -12.33 -8.21
C LEU A 49 -15.01 -10.89 -8.17
N GLY A 50 -16.09 -10.58 -8.89
CA GLY A 50 -16.77 -9.29 -8.85
C GLY A 50 -16.53 -8.38 -10.05
N LEU A 51 -15.90 -8.86 -11.14
CA LEU A 51 -15.64 -8.04 -12.34
C LEU A 51 -16.92 -7.36 -12.86
N LEU A 52 -18.02 -8.11 -12.93
CA LEU A 52 -19.31 -7.60 -13.41
C LEU A 52 -20.08 -6.80 -12.36
N ALA A 53 -19.57 -6.70 -11.13
CA ALA A 53 -20.15 -5.92 -10.04
C ALA A 53 -19.44 -4.58 -9.80
N ILE A 54 -18.33 -4.30 -10.50
CA ILE A 54 -17.63 -3.02 -10.42
C ILE A 54 -18.57 -1.86 -10.83
N ASP A 55 -18.54 -0.79 -10.04
CA ASP A 55 -19.36 0.41 -10.25
C ASP A 55 -18.89 1.25 -11.43
N GLY A 56 -19.82 2.03 -11.98
CA GLY A 56 -19.53 3.10 -12.95
C GLY A 56 -19.45 2.65 -14.41
N GLU A 57 -19.93 1.45 -14.76
CA GLU A 57 -20.04 0.97 -16.13
C GLU A 57 -21.41 1.31 -16.74
N ASP A 58 -21.48 2.38 -17.52
CA ASP A 58 -22.66 2.77 -18.31
C ASP A 58 -22.53 2.44 -19.81
N ASP A 59 -21.43 1.79 -20.22
CA ASP A 59 -21.21 1.38 -21.60
C ASP A 59 -22.32 0.42 -22.06
N PRO A 60 -23.05 0.74 -23.16
CA PRO A 60 -24.14 -0.08 -23.67
C PRO A 60 -23.74 -1.53 -23.98
N ARG A 61 -22.48 -1.78 -24.36
CA ARG A 61 -21.96 -3.12 -24.67
C ARG A 61 -21.92 -3.98 -23.41
N ILE A 62 -21.44 -3.41 -22.30
CA ILE A 62 -21.41 -4.09 -20.99
C ILE A 62 -22.84 -4.35 -20.48
N ILE A 63 -23.73 -3.36 -20.60
CA ILE A 63 -25.14 -3.50 -20.23
C ILE A 63 -25.81 -4.61 -21.03
N SER A 64 -25.55 -4.67 -22.35
CA SER A 64 -26.09 -5.70 -23.24
C SER A 64 -25.57 -7.09 -22.85
N TYR A 65 -24.26 -7.21 -22.64
CA TYR A 65 -23.63 -8.46 -22.20
C TYR A 65 -24.23 -8.97 -20.88
N LYS A 66 -24.35 -8.10 -19.85
CA LYS A 66 -24.94 -8.46 -18.54
C LYS A 66 -26.39 -8.93 -18.67
N LYS A 67 -27.18 -8.33 -19.57
CA LYS A 67 -28.58 -8.73 -19.83
C LYS A 67 -28.70 -10.05 -20.58
N ALA A 68 -27.68 -10.43 -21.36
CA ALA A 68 -27.66 -11.68 -22.10
C ALA A 68 -27.31 -12.89 -21.21
N GLN A 69 -26.78 -12.67 -20.01
CA GLN A 69 -26.42 -13.73 -19.07
C GLN A 69 -27.67 -14.34 -18.41
N GLU A 70 -27.76 -15.68 -18.39
CA GLU A 70 -28.83 -16.39 -17.67
C GLU A 70 -28.78 -16.11 -16.16
N SER A 71 -27.56 -16.04 -15.61
CA SER A 71 -27.29 -15.65 -14.23
C SER A 71 -25.89 -15.07 -14.10
N ILE A 72 -25.72 -14.11 -13.18
CA ILE A 72 -24.41 -13.59 -12.77
C ILE A 72 -24.20 -14.00 -11.31
N PRO A 73 -23.11 -14.70 -10.97
CA PRO A 73 -22.85 -15.14 -9.61
C PRO A 73 -22.66 -13.94 -8.67
N SER A 74 -23.09 -14.09 -7.41
CA SER A 74 -22.76 -13.11 -6.37
C SER A 74 -21.24 -13.07 -6.15
N PRO A 75 -20.64 -11.88 -6.00
CA PRO A 75 -19.21 -11.77 -5.75
C PRO A 75 -18.79 -12.50 -4.48
N ILE A 76 -17.70 -13.26 -4.54
CA ILE A 76 -17.02 -13.89 -3.41
C ILE A 76 -15.77 -13.10 -3.00
N GLY A 77 -15.25 -12.27 -3.90
CA GLY A 77 -14.10 -11.39 -3.66
C GLY A 77 -14.51 -9.96 -3.35
N SER A 78 -13.54 -9.17 -2.92
CA SER A 78 -13.64 -7.72 -2.91
C SER A 78 -13.24 -7.16 -4.26
N TYR A 79 -13.88 -6.07 -4.68
CA TYR A 79 -13.65 -5.50 -6.00
C TYR A 79 -13.69 -3.97 -5.97
N ALA A 80 -12.92 -3.35 -6.86
CA ALA A 80 -12.85 -1.91 -7.02
C ALA A 80 -12.58 -1.53 -8.48
N ARG A 81 -12.91 -0.28 -8.82
CA ARG A 81 -12.34 0.43 -9.96
C ARG A 81 -11.13 1.21 -9.46
N VAL A 82 -10.00 1.17 -10.16
CA VAL A 82 -8.81 1.94 -9.78
C VAL A 82 -8.40 2.86 -10.91
N ARG A 83 -8.19 4.14 -10.59
CA ARG A 83 -7.73 5.16 -11.53
C ARG A 83 -6.23 5.40 -11.38
N GLU A 84 -5.51 5.48 -12.48
CA GLU A 84 -4.10 5.87 -12.51
C GLU A 84 -3.92 7.36 -12.16
N VAL A 85 -2.88 7.67 -11.36
CA VAL A 85 -2.54 9.05 -10.98
C VAL A 85 -1.32 9.56 -11.75
N SER A 86 -0.43 8.67 -12.14
CA SER A 86 0.78 8.99 -12.89
C SER A 86 0.45 9.61 -14.24
N ALA A 87 1.34 10.50 -14.69
CA ALA A 87 1.23 11.23 -15.94
C ALA A 87 1.76 10.42 -17.14
N GLY A 88 1.45 9.13 -17.20
CA GLY A 88 1.80 8.22 -18.31
C GLY A 88 0.66 7.24 -18.58
N LYS A 89 0.77 6.44 -19.63
CA LYS A 89 -0.15 5.31 -19.90
C LYS A 89 0.60 4.08 -20.40
N ASP A 90 1.91 4.04 -20.20
CA ASP A 90 2.79 2.94 -20.58
C ASP A 90 2.92 1.92 -19.46
N SER A 91 3.19 0.66 -19.83
CA SER A 91 3.23 -0.46 -18.87
C SER A 91 4.26 -0.25 -17.76
N THR A 92 5.34 0.48 -18.01
CA THR A 92 6.36 0.73 -16.98
C THR A 92 5.82 1.65 -15.90
N ILE A 93 5.20 2.76 -16.29
CA ILE A 93 4.57 3.71 -15.36
C ILE A 93 3.42 3.06 -14.59
N GLY A 94 2.54 2.32 -15.26
CA GLY A 94 1.44 1.62 -14.61
C GLY A 94 1.93 0.63 -13.55
N HIS A 95 2.90 -0.22 -13.89
CA HIS A 95 3.50 -1.17 -12.94
C HIS A 95 4.26 -0.49 -11.79
N TRP A 96 4.95 0.62 -12.06
CA TRP A 96 5.61 1.39 -11.01
C TRP A 96 4.61 1.98 -10.03
N GLU A 97 3.47 2.48 -10.51
CA GLU A 97 2.42 2.98 -9.63
C GLU A 97 1.78 1.86 -8.82
N ILE A 98 1.49 0.70 -9.43
CA ILE A 98 1.07 -0.52 -8.71
C ILE A 98 2.04 -0.84 -7.56
N ALA A 99 3.34 -0.66 -7.78
CA ALA A 99 4.40 -0.90 -6.81
C ALA A 99 4.70 0.30 -5.87
N GLY A 100 3.91 1.37 -5.92
CA GLY A 100 3.94 2.49 -4.98
C GLY A 100 4.55 3.80 -5.49
N ILE A 101 4.94 3.88 -6.77
CA ILE A 101 5.61 5.06 -7.34
C ILE A 101 4.67 5.86 -8.23
N ILE A 102 4.33 7.08 -7.82
CA ILE A 102 3.59 8.02 -8.65
C ILE A 102 4.58 8.81 -9.50
N SER A 103 4.43 8.74 -10.81
CA SER A 103 5.26 9.49 -11.76
C SER A 103 4.53 10.74 -12.22
N ASP A 104 5.06 11.91 -11.85
CA ASP A 104 4.45 13.22 -12.17
C ASP A 104 4.69 13.66 -13.63
N LYS A 105 5.58 12.97 -14.35
CA LYS A 105 5.94 13.26 -15.74
C LYS A 105 5.81 12.02 -16.61
N ALA A 106 5.33 12.23 -17.84
CA ALA A 106 5.36 11.23 -18.90
C ALA A 106 6.81 10.90 -19.26
N GLN A 107 7.05 9.67 -19.73
CA GLN A 107 8.33 9.35 -20.35
C GLN A 107 8.50 10.16 -21.64
N PRO A 108 9.71 10.70 -21.92
CA PRO A 108 9.94 11.54 -23.08
C PRO A 108 9.88 10.75 -24.38
N THR A 109 9.21 11.29 -25.39
CA THR A 109 9.23 10.80 -26.77
C THR A 109 10.01 11.75 -27.67
N TYR A 110 10.47 11.27 -28.82
CA TYR A 110 11.40 12.00 -29.69
C TYR A 110 10.95 11.97 -31.17
N PRO A 111 9.81 12.61 -31.51
CA PRO A 111 9.23 12.57 -32.86
C PRO A 111 10.12 13.20 -33.96
N ASP A 112 11.08 14.04 -33.57
CA ASP A 112 12.05 14.66 -34.48
C ASP A 112 13.47 14.07 -34.34
N GLY A 113 13.61 12.96 -33.60
CA GLY A 113 14.89 12.40 -33.19
C GLY A 113 15.40 12.98 -31.85
N PHE A 114 16.49 12.41 -31.35
CA PHE A 114 17.13 12.89 -30.12
C PHE A 114 17.85 14.21 -30.38
N PRO A 115 17.79 15.17 -29.44
CA PRO A 115 18.43 16.46 -29.65
C PRO A 115 19.96 16.36 -29.58
N ASP A 116 20.65 17.35 -30.16
CA ASP A 116 22.11 17.35 -30.32
C ASP A 116 22.88 17.13 -29.01
N GLU A 117 22.39 17.66 -27.89
CA GLU A 117 22.98 17.47 -26.57
C GLU A 117 22.94 16.02 -26.11
N VAL A 118 21.86 15.29 -26.43
CA VAL A 118 21.73 13.86 -26.12
C VAL A 118 22.67 13.06 -27.01
N ILE A 119 22.71 13.34 -28.32
CA ILE A 119 23.63 12.66 -29.23
C ILE A 119 25.08 12.85 -28.79
N LYS A 120 25.52 14.09 -28.53
CA LYS A 120 26.90 14.37 -28.07
C LYS A 120 27.22 13.67 -26.75
N ALA A 121 26.27 13.57 -25.83
CA ALA A 121 26.46 12.86 -24.57
C ALA A 121 26.61 11.34 -24.80
N LEU A 122 25.81 10.76 -25.69
CA LEU A 122 25.90 9.35 -26.09
C LEU A 122 27.24 9.06 -26.77
N GLU A 123 27.67 9.89 -27.72
CA GLU A 123 28.96 9.73 -28.40
C GLU A 123 30.13 9.79 -27.42
N LYS A 124 30.09 10.75 -26.47
CA LYS A 124 31.10 10.87 -25.42
C LYS A 124 31.14 9.65 -24.50
N ALA A 125 29.99 9.11 -24.12
CA ALA A 125 29.92 7.99 -23.19
C ALA A 125 30.29 6.65 -23.84
N THR A 126 29.90 6.45 -25.10
CA THR A 126 30.08 5.18 -25.83
C THR A 126 31.35 5.14 -26.66
N GLY A 127 31.92 6.30 -27.02
CA GLY A 127 33.04 6.40 -27.95
C GLY A 127 32.66 6.10 -29.40
N LYS A 128 31.37 6.18 -29.75
CA LYS A 128 30.84 5.88 -31.09
C LYS A 128 30.15 7.11 -31.67
N GLU A 129 30.38 7.38 -32.96
CA GLU A 129 29.50 8.23 -33.76
C GLU A 129 28.34 7.39 -34.30
N TYR A 130 27.17 8.00 -34.47
CA TYR A 130 25.95 7.28 -34.87
C TYR A 130 25.46 7.66 -36.27
N LEU A 131 24.85 6.69 -36.95
CA LEU A 131 24.04 6.92 -38.15
C LEU A 131 22.58 7.17 -37.77
N CYS A 132 21.83 7.86 -38.65
CA CYS A 132 20.39 8.17 -38.55
C CYS A 132 20.02 9.26 -37.51
N ASN A 133 19.44 8.90 -36.36
CA ASN A 133 18.75 9.77 -35.39
C ASN A 133 17.36 10.31 -35.81
N LYS A 134 16.42 9.41 -36.13
CA LYS A 134 15.00 9.75 -36.41
C LYS A 134 14.06 8.65 -35.90
N PRO A 135 12.74 8.90 -35.74
CA PRO A 135 11.77 7.82 -35.66
C PRO A 135 11.81 7.00 -36.94
N TYR A 136 11.96 5.68 -36.81
CA TYR A 136 12.15 4.82 -37.97
C TYR A 136 11.66 3.40 -37.70
N SER A 137 11.12 2.77 -38.73
CA SER A 137 10.87 1.32 -38.73
C SER A 137 12.20 0.57 -38.64
N GLY A 138 12.29 -0.38 -37.71
CA GLY A 138 13.53 -1.13 -37.48
C GLY A 138 13.99 -1.95 -38.69
N THR A 139 13.08 -2.38 -39.57
CA THR A 139 13.42 -3.07 -40.82
C THR A 139 13.92 -2.08 -41.87
N ASP A 140 13.25 -0.93 -42.00
CA ASP A 140 13.60 0.07 -43.01
C ASP A 140 14.91 0.77 -42.67
N VAL A 141 15.17 1.08 -41.39
CA VAL A 141 16.41 1.75 -40.98
C VAL A 141 17.64 0.86 -41.22
N ILE A 142 17.50 -0.46 -41.03
CA ILE A 142 18.56 -1.42 -41.31
C ILE A 142 18.74 -1.58 -42.82
N ARG A 143 17.66 -1.60 -43.61
CA ARG A 143 17.76 -1.60 -45.07
C ARG A 143 18.50 -0.37 -45.59
N ASP A 144 18.16 0.80 -45.07
CA ASP A 144 18.63 2.09 -45.60
C ASP A 144 20.05 2.44 -45.12
N TYR A 145 20.43 2.07 -43.89
CA TYR A 145 21.73 2.41 -43.30
C TYR A 145 22.67 1.21 -43.08
N GLY A 146 22.21 -0.03 -43.28
CA GLY A 146 23.00 -1.24 -42.97
C GLY A 146 24.30 -1.34 -43.77
N GLU A 147 24.27 -0.99 -45.06
CA GLU A 147 25.48 -1.00 -45.89
C GLU A 147 26.50 0.07 -45.45
N GLU A 148 26.04 1.25 -45.05
CA GLU A 148 26.91 2.32 -44.53
C GLU A 148 27.49 1.94 -43.17
N HIS A 149 26.68 1.33 -42.29
CA HIS A 149 27.14 0.77 -41.03
C HIS A 149 28.27 -0.24 -41.24
N MET A 150 28.11 -1.19 -42.17
CA MET A 150 29.15 -2.19 -42.46
C MET A 150 30.44 -1.56 -43.00
N LYS A 151 30.36 -0.46 -43.75
CA LYS A 151 31.54 0.25 -44.29
C LYS A 151 32.26 1.11 -43.25
N THR A 152 31.52 1.71 -42.32
CA THR A 152 32.05 2.74 -41.41
C THR A 152 32.27 2.24 -39.99
N GLY A 153 31.61 1.15 -39.58
CA GLY A 153 31.56 0.68 -38.20
C GLY A 153 30.71 1.55 -37.26
N LYS A 154 30.01 2.58 -37.76
CA LYS A 154 29.15 3.46 -36.95
C LYS A 154 27.80 2.78 -36.67
N PRO A 155 27.41 2.53 -35.40
CA PRO A 155 26.10 1.95 -35.10
C PRO A 155 24.94 2.86 -35.55
N ILE A 156 23.78 2.25 -35.82
CA ILE A 156 22.58 2.94 -36.29
C ILE A 156 21.69 3.26 -35.10
N LEU A 157 21.44 4.54 -34.83
CA LEU A 157 20.60 4.99 -33.72
C LEU A 157 19.26 5.52 -34.24
N TYR A 158 18.16 5.06 -33.64
CA TYR A 158 16.82 5.48 -34.02
C TYR A 158 15.83 5.34 -32.86
N THR A 159 14.61 5.85 -33.03
CA THR A 159 13.51 5.77 -32.05
C THR A 159 12.20 5.31 -32.72
N SER A 160 11.11 5.21 -31.97
CA SER A 160 9.76 4.92 -32.45
C SER A 160 8.77 5.97 -31.93
N ALA A 161 7.46 5.70 -32.03
CA ALA A 161 6.45 6.52 -31.37
C ALA A 161 6.53 6.41 -29.83
N ASP A 162 7.03 5.28 -29.32
CA ASP A 162 7.20 5.02 -27.90
C ASP A 162 8.45 5.70 -27.33
N SER A 163 8.51 5.79 -26.01
CA SER A 163 9.69 6.27 -25.29
C SER A 163 10.84 5.23 -25.31
N VAL A 164 11.52 5.12 -26.44
CA VAL A 164 12.65 4.18 -26.62
C VAL A 164 13.81 4.78 -27.38
N LEU A 165 15.02 4.32 -27.08
CA LEU A 165 16.22 4.51 -27.90
C LEU A 165 16.65 3.14 -28.41
N GLN A 166 16.87 3.00 -29.71
CA GLN A 166 17.26 1.73 -30.33
C GLN A 166 18.61 1.87 -31.03
N ILE A 167 19.49 0.89 -30.82
CA ILE A 167 20.83 0.85 -31.44
C ILE A 167 20.94 -0.45 -32.23
N ALA A 168 21.03 -0.34 -33.55
CA ALA A 168 21.23 -1.48 -34.45
C ALA A 168 22.67 -1.56 -34.92
N ALA A 169 23.19 -2.79 -34.97
CA ALA A 169 24.53 -3.07 -35.50
C ALA A 169 24.60 -4.49 -36.09
N HIS A 170 25.40 -4.64 -37.13
CA HIS A 170 25.68 -5.93 -37.76
C HIS A 170 26.63 -6.73 -36.86
N GLU A 171 26.28 -7.98 -36.53
CA GLU A 171 27.01 -8.76 -35.51
C GLU A 171 28.48 -9.03 -35.88
N GLU A 172 28.82 -9.08 -37.17
CA GLU A 172 30.22 -9.23 -37.64
C GLU A 172 31.05 -7.94 -37.56
N ILE A 173 30.39 -6.78 -37.43
CA ILE A 173 31.04 -5.46 -37.42
C ILE A 173 31.17 -4.95 -35.98
N ILE A 174 30.09 -5.06 -35.21
CA ILE A 174 30.08 -4.79 -33.77
C ILE A 174 29.57 -6.08 -33.09
N PRO A 175 30.47 -6.84 -32.44
CA PRO A 175 30.09 -8.05 -31.72
C PRO A 175 29.03 -7.77 -30.64
N LEU A 176 28.22 -8.78 -30.31
CA LEU A 176 27.10 -8.64 -29.38
C LEU A 176 27.49 -8.03 -28.02
N GLU A 177 28.59 -8.48 -27.43
CA GLU A 177 29.06 -7.95 -26.13
C GLU A 177 29.37 -6.45 -26.21
N GLU A 178 29.95 -6.00 -27.32
CA GLU A 178 30.22 -4.58 -27.55
C GLU A 178 28.92 -3.79 -27.78
N LEU A 179 27.98 -4.34 -28.54
CA LEU A 179 26.65 -3.72 -28.72
C LEU A 179 25.91 -3.57 -27.39
N TYR A 180 25.99 -4.58 -26.52
CA TYR A 180 25.39 -4.54 -25.19
C TYR A 180 26.08 -3.51 -24.28
N ASP A 181 27.41 -3.42 -24.31
CA ASP A 181 28.15 -2.38 -23.57
C ASP A 181 27.79 -0.97 -24.05
N ILE A 182 27.67 -0.75 -25.37
CA ILE A 182 27.20 0.51 -25.94
C ILE A 182 25.80 0.86 -25.41
N CYS A 183 24.88 -0.10 -25.42
CA CYS A 183 23.51 0.11 -24.94
C CYS A 183 23.44 0.36 -23.43
N ALA A 184 24.27 -0.33 -22.63
CA ALA A 184 24.36 -0.10 -21.19
C ALA A 184 24.87 1.31 -20.86
N LYS A 185 25.90 1.77 -21.58
CA LYS A 185 26.41 3.15 -21.48
C LYS A 185 25.37 4.17 -21.93
N ALA A 186 24.68 3.91 -23.04
CA ALA A 186 23.59 4.75 -23.50
C ALA A 186 22.47 4.84 -22.45
N ARG A 187 22.11 3.73 -21.79
CA ARG A 187 21.13 3.72 -20.71
C ARG A 187 21.51 4.63 -19.55
N ALA A 188 22.78 4.66 -19.16
CA ALA A 188 23.29 5.54 -18.11
C ALA A 188 23.22 7.03 -18.49
N VAL A 189 23.37 7.36 -19.77
CA VAL A 189 23.19 8.73 -20.29
C VAL A 189 21.72 9.12 -20.31
N MET A 190 20.85 8.20 -20.74
CA MET A 190 19.41 8.42 -20.86
C MET A 190 18.76 8.41 -19.47
N CYS A 191 18.93 9.49 -18.69
CA CYS A 191 18.34 9.66 -17.37
C CYS A 191 17.74 11.07 -17.22
N GLY A 192 17.07 11.35 -16.09
CA GLY A 192 16.43 12.65 -15.85
C GLY A 192 15.39 12.99 -16.92
N GLU A 193 15.50 14.19 -17.51
CA GLU A 193 14.58 14.67 -18.56
C GLU A 193 14.66 13.87 -19.87
N HIS A 194 15.71 13.08 -20.06
CA HIS A 194 15.90 12.22 -21.22
C HIS A 194 15.77 10.72 -20.88
N ALA A 195 15.12 10.40 -19.76
CA ALA A 195 14.93 9.03 -19.31
C ALA A 195 13.89 8.29 -20.17
N VAL A 196 14.28 7.82 -21.35
CA VAL A 196 13.41 6.94 -22.15
C VAL A 196 13.08 5.66 -21.37
N GLY A 197 11.92 5.05 -21.61
CA GLY A 197 11.54 3.81 -20.94
C GLY A 197 12.55 2.68 -21.15
N ARG A 198 13.02 2.49 -22.40
CA ARG A 198 14.00 1.44 -22.74
C ARG A 198 15.08 1.90 -23.72
N VAL A 199 16.29 1.39 -23.53
CA VAL A 199 17.34 1.34 -24.56
C VAL A 199 17.40 -0.08 -25.13
N ILE A 200 17.34 -0.26 -26.45
CA ILE A 200 17.18 -1.58 -27.08
C ILE A 200 18.33 -1.87 -28.04
N ALA A 201 19.06 -2.96 -27.80
CA ALA A 201 20.01 -3.53 -28.73
C ALA A 201 19.27 -4.28 -29.85
N ARG A 202 19.59 -3.94 -31.11
CA ARG A 202 18.97 -4.48 -32.32
C ARG A 202 20.02 -5.10 -33.25
N PRO A 203 20.64 -6.22 -32.87
CA PRO A 203 21.59 -6.89 -33.73
C PRO A 203 20.93 -7.41 -35.01
N PHE A 204 21.70 -7.41 -36.10
CA PHE A 204 21.28 -7.95 -37.38
C PHE A 204 22.45 -8.65 -38.10
N VAL A 205 22.10 -9.47 -39.09
CA VAL A 205 23.03 -10.22 -39.96
C VAL A 205 22.59 -10.11 -41.41
N GLY A 206 23.46 -10.51 -42.34
CA GLY A 206 23.16 -10.60 -43.77
C GLY A 206 24.02 -9.67 -44.60
N GLU A 207 23.61 -9.43 -45.84
CA GLU A 207 24.37 -8.61 -46.81
C GLU A 207 23.51 -7.43 -47.29
N PRO A 208 24.11 -6.37 -47.85
CA PRO A 208 23.37 -5.26 -48.44
C PRO A 208 22.25 -5.74 -49.38
N GLY A 209 21.02 -5.29 -49.09
CA GLY A 209 19.81 -5.71 -49.79
C GLY A 209 19.08 -6.93 -49.19
N ASN A 210 19.68 -7.63 -48.22
CA ASN A 210 19.06 -8.78 -47.54
C ASN A 210 19.52 -8.91 -46.07
N PHE A 211 19.26 -7.88 -45.26
CA PHE A 211 19.52 -7.91 -43.82
C PHE A 211 18.35 -8.51 -43.03
N THR A 212 18.68 -9.21 -41.93
CA THR A 212 17.71 -9.81 -41.02
C THR A 212 18.10 -9.55 -39.57
N ARG A 213 17.15 -9.07 -38.75
CA ARG A 213 17.36 -8.91 -37.30
C ARG A 213 17.49 -10.28 -36.63
N THR A 214 18.39 -10.40 -35.67
CA THR A 214 18.62 -11.66 -34.94
C THR A 214 17.75 -11.73 -33.68
N PRO A 215 17.55 -12.93 -33.10
CA PRO A 215 16.88 -13.08 -31.81
C PRO A 215 17.71 -12.55 -30.63
N ASN A 216 18.95 -12.10 -30.83
CA ASN A 216 19.85 -11.57 -29.80
C ASN A 216 19.47 -10.14 -29.35
N ARG A 217 18.21 -9.76 -29.49
CA ARG A 217 17.67 -8.50 -28.96
C ARG A 217 17.88 -8.47 -27.44
N HIS A 218 18.34 -7.33 -26.93
CA HIS A 218 18.42 -7.10 -25.49
C HIS A 218 17.89 -5.71 -25.13
N ASP A 219 17.08 -5.63 -24.07
CA ASP A 219 16.42 -4.40 -23.64
C ASP A 219 17.00 -3.98 -22.29
N PHE A 220 17.39 -2.71 -22.19
CA PHE A 220 17.92 -2.06 -20.99
C PHE A 220 16.86 -1.10 -20.47
N SER A 221 16.03 -1.59 -19.55
CA SER A 221 14.94 -0.83 -18.96
C SER A 221 15.41 0.22 -17.98
N LEU A 222 14.61 1.28 -17.84
CA LEU A 222 14.76 2.25 -16.77
C LEU A 222 14.49 1.56 -15.43
N ALA A 223 15.32 1.82 -14.42
CA ALA A 223 15.03 1.39 -13.06
C ALA A 223 14.03 2.36 -12.42
N ALA A 224 13.15 1.86 -11.55
CA ALA A 224 12.23 2.71 -10.79
C ALA A 224 13.01 3.80 -10.03
N PRO A 225 12.52 5.05 -9.98
CA PRO A 225 13.29 6.21 -9.47
C PRO A 225 13.50 6.20 -7.95
N SER A 226 12.72 5.43 -7.20
CA SER A 226 12.79 5.31 -5.75
C SER A 226 12.39 3.90 -5.29
N SER A 227 12.47 3.64 -3.99
CA SER A 227 12.14 2.34 -3.43
C SER A 227 10.68 1.98 -3.68
N THR A 228 10.47 0.81 -4.25
CA THR A 228 9.17 0.21 -4.55
C THR A 228 8.76 -0.74 -3.43
N MET A 229 7.50 -1.21 -3.46
CA MET A 229 7.05 -2.33 -2.65
C MET A 229 7.97 -3.56 -2.74
N LEU A 230 8.54 -3.84 -3.92
CA LEU A 230 9.46 -4.96 -4.13
C LEU A 230 10.73 -4.80 -3.27
N ASP A 231 11.28 -3.59 -3.23
CA ASP A 231 12.45 -3.29 -2.39
C ASP A 231 12.14 -3.45 -0.90
N LEU A 232 10.98 -2.97 -0.47
CA LEU A 232 10.54 -3.08 0.93
C LEU A 232 10.38 -4.54 1.36
N LEU A 233 9.62 -5.33 0.60
CA LEU A 233 9.41 -6.75 0.88
C LEU A 233 10.73 -7.52 0.93
N LYS A 234 11.61 -7.32 -0.06
CA LYS A 234 12.93 -7.94 -0.09
C LYS A 234 13.78 -7.54 1.12
N SER A 235 13.74 -6.27 1.55
CA SER A 235 14.50 -5.79 2.70
C SER A 235 14.05 -6.42 4.03
N GLU A 236 12.77 -6.80 4.13
CA GLU A 236 12.17 -7.48 5.28
C GLU A 236 12.29 -9.02 5.19
N GLY A 237 13.00 -9.53 4.18
CA GLY A 237 13.29 -10.96 4.02
C GLY A 237 12.18 -11.77 3.37
N PHE A 238 11.19 -11.13 2.72
CA PHE A 238 10.19 -11.84 1.91
C PHE A 238 10.74 -12.24 0.55
N ASP A 239 10.22 -13.35 0.03
CA ASP A 239 10.41 -13.75 -1.35
C ASP A 239 9.68 -12.76 -2.29
N VAL A 240 10.35 -12.33 -3.36
CA VAL A 240 9.78 -11.48 -4.40
C VAL A 240 10.05 -12.14 -5.75
N ILE A 241 9.13 -13.02 -6.13
CA ILE A 241 9.21 -13.88 -7.31
C ILE A 241 8.51 -13.16 -8.46
N SER A 242 9.23 -12.95 -9.56
CA SER A 242 8.66 -12.39 -10.79
C SER A 242 8.33 -13.47 -11.80
N VAL A 243 7.19 -13.33 -12.48
CA VAL A 243 6.76 -14.15 -13.62
C VAL A 243 6.48 -13.25 -14.83
N GLY A 244 7.03 -13.62 -15.98
CA GLY A 244 6.85 -12.88 -17.23
C GLY A 244 7.69 -11.61 -17.28
N LYS A 245 7.06 -10.49 -17.61
CA LYS A 245 7.75 -9.22 -17.92
C LYS A 245 8.13 -8.36 -16.72
N ILE A 246 7.79 -8.79 -15.51
CA ILE A 246 8.06 -8.03 -14.27
C ILE A 246 9.57 -7.72 -14.11
N TYR A 247 10.48 -8.65 -14.44
CA TYR A 247 11.92 -8.36 -14.40
C TYR A 247 12.30 -7.17 -15.29
N ASP A 248 11.78 -7.14 -16.52
CA ASP A 248 12.07 -6.08 -17.48
C ASP A 248 11.46 -4.75 -17.01
N LEU A 249 10.25 -4.76 -16.44
CA LEU A 249 9.53 -3.56 -15.99
C LEU A 249 10.17 -2.89 -14.77
N PHE A 250 10.89 -3.65 -13.95
CA PHE A 250 11.61 -3.14 -12.78
C PHE A 250 13.13 -3.16 -12.93
N ALA A 251 13.66 -3.50 -14.12
CA ALA A 251 15.09 -3.68 -14.37
C ALA A 251 15.78 -4.57 -13.31
N GLY A 252 15.09 -5.63 -12.86
CA GLY A 252 15.58 -6.55 -11.81
C GLY A 252 15.53 -6.01 -10.37
N ARG A 253 15.14 -4.74 -10.16
CA ARG A 253 15.11 -4.09 -8.85
C ARG A 253 14.08 -4.76 -7.92
N GLY A 254 14.47 -4.97 -6.65
CA GLY A 254 13.59 -5.54 -5.62
C GLY A 254 13.28 -7.04 -5.76
N LEU A 255 13.71 -7.71 -6.82
CA LEU A 255 13.40 -9.13 -7.05
C LEU A 255 14.35 -10.06 -6.30
N THR A 256 13.84 -11.21 -5.85
CA THR A 256 14.64 -12.34 -5.33
C THR A 256 14.77 -13.44 -6.38
N GLU A 257 13.80 -13.58 -7.27
CA GLU A 257 13.78 -14.61 -8.33
C GLU A 257 13.14 -14.08 -9.63
N SER A 258 13.65 -14.52 -10.79
CA SER A 258 13.17 -14.11 -12.12
C SER A 258 12.79 -15.29 -13.00
N ASN A 259 11.54 -15.28 -13.50
CA ASN A 259 10.97 -16.36 -14.30
C ASN A 259 10.33 -15.83 -15.59
N PRO A 260 11.10 -15.62 -16.68
CA PRO A 260 10.58 -15.10 -17.95
C PRO A 260 9.63 -16.09 -18.62
N THR A 261 8.67 -15.61 -19.42
CA THR A 261 7.64 -16.44 -20.07
C THR A 261 7.61 -16.26 -21.58
N LYS A 262 7.04 -17.23 -22.30
CA LYS A 262 6.82 -17.18 -23.76
C LYS A 262 5.47 -16.58 -24.17
N GLY A 263 4.58 -16.31 -23.21
CA GLY A 263 3.22 -15.82 -23.41
C GLY A 263 2.33 -16.13 -22.21
N ASN A 264 1.02 -15.86 -22.33
CA ASN A 264 0.06 -15.96 -21.22
C ASN A 264 -0.09 -17.39 -20.72
N THR A 265 -0.24 -18.38 -21.60
CA THR A 265 -0.35 -19.79 -21.20
C THR A 265 0.83 -20.26 -20.34
N ASP A 266 2.06 -19.87 -20.71
CA ASP A 266 3.28 -20.20 -19.95
C ASP A 266 3.32 -19.45 -18.61
N GLY A 267 2.92 -18.18 -18.58
CA GLY A 267 2.83 -17.40 -17.34
C GLY A 267 1.77 -17.95 -16.37
N ILE A 268 0.61 -18.35 -16.87
CA ILE A 268 -0.44 -19.01 -16.10
C ILE A 268 0.07 -20.33 -15.52
N ASN A 269 0.69 -21.18 -16.33
CA ASN A 269 1.23 -22.47 -15.88
C ASN A 269 2.29 -22.29 -14.79
N LYS A 270 3.24 -21.35 -14.97
CA LYS A 270 4.22 -21.03 -13.93
C LYS A 270 3.58 -20.51 -12.66
N THR A 271 2.56 -19.66 -12.78
CA THR A 271 1.81 -19.17 -11.61
C THR A 271 1.23 -20.34 -10.83
N ILE A 272 0.57 -21.29 -11.52
CA ILE A 272 0.03 -22.52 -10.92
C ILE A 272 1.14 -23.39 -10.28
N GLU A 273 2.30 -23.52 -10.93
CA GLU A 273 3.47 -24.22 -10.36
C GLU A 273 3.96 -23.55 -9.07
N PHE A 274 4.00 -22.21 -9.02
CA PHE A 274 4.36 -21.47 -7.80
C PHE A 274 3.34 -21.64 -6.67
N MET A 275 2.07 -21.94 -6.97
CA MET A 275 1.09 -22.26 -5.93
C MET A 275 1.41 -23.58 -5.20
N ASP A 276 2.09 -24.51 -5.87
CA ASP A 276 2.54 -25.78 -5.29
C ASP A 276 3.88 -25.64 -4.53
N ARG A 277 4.60 -24.54 -4.73
CA ARG A 277 5.87 -24.25 -4.03
C ARG A 277 5.62 -23.54 -2.69
N ASP A 278 6.43 -23.89 -1.69
CA ASP A 278 6.47 -23.17 -0.43
C ASP A 278 7.37 -21.93 -0.55
N PHE A 279 6.83 -20.76 -0.21
CA PHE A 279 7.53 -19.48 -0.14
C PHE A 279 6.76 -18.55 0.81
N ASN A 280 7.39 -17.46 1.23
CA ASN A 280 6.74 -16.44 2.05
C ASN A 280 6.99 -15.06 1.44
N GLY A 281 5.96 -14.46 0.83
CA GLY A 281 6.09 -13.20 0.13
C GLY A 281 5.18 -13.04 -1.09
N LEU A 282 5.72 -12.41 -2.13
CA LEU A 282 5.00 -11.98 -3.32
C LEU A 282 5.40 -12.80 -4.55
N CYS A 283 4.41 -13.34 -5.26
CA CYS A 283 4.52 -13.77 -6.64
C CYS A 283 3.84 -12.73 -7.53
N PHE A 284 4.64 -11.96 -8.27
CA PHE A 284 4.18 -10.88 -9.14
C PHE A 284 4.24 -11.34 -10.60
N VAL A 285 3.07 -11.42 -11.24
CA VAL A 285 2.87 -12.02 -12.55
C VAL A 285 2.39 -10.96 -13.53
N ASN A 286 3.03 -10.88 -14.70
CA ASN A 286 2.50 -10.13 -15.84
C ASN A 286 2.11 -11.07 -17.00
N LEU A 287 0.86 -10.96 -17.45
CA LEU A 287 0.28 -11.69 -18.59
C LEU A 287 0.16 -10.77 -19.82
N VAL A 288 1.28 -10.63 -20.54
CA VAL A 288 1.51 -9.60 -21.56
C VAL A 288 0.85 -9.84 -22.93
N ASP A 289 0.32 -11.03 -23.23
CA ASP A 289 -0.22 -11.29 -24.58
C ASP A 289 -1.48 -10.46 -24.88
N PHE A 290 -2.25 -10.12 -23.85
CA PHE A 290 -3.40 -9.23 -23.91
C PHE A 290 -3.07 -7.93 -24.64
N ASP A 291 -1.97 -7.30 -24.25
CA ASP A 291 -1.45 -6.09 -24.88
C ASP A 291 -0.76 -6.39 -26.23
N MET A 292 0.32 -7.19 -26.24
CA MET A 292 1.22 -7.24 -27.40
C MET A 292 0.64 -8.02 -28.60
N LYS A 293 -0.25 -8.99 -28.35
CA LYS A 293 -0.81 -9.85 -29.40
C LYS A 293 -2.17 -9.39 -29.84
N TYR A 294 -2.95 -8.74 -28.98
CA TYR A 294 -4.37 -8.46 -29.26
C TYR A 294 -4.70 -6.97 -29.19
N GLY A 295 -4.41 -6.28 -28.08
CA GLY A 295 -4.67 -4.85 -27.89
C GLY A 295 -4.07 -3.99 -29.00
N HIS A 296 -2.74 -3.95 -29.10
CA HIS A 296 -2.04 -3.18 -30.15
C HIS A 296 -2.36 -3.60 -31.60
N ARG A 297 -2.98 -4.78 -31.78
CA ARG A 297 -3.37 -5.32 -33.09
C ARG A 297 -4.85 -5.13 -33.41
N ASN A 298 -5.60 -4.50 -32.51
CA ASN A 298 -7.04 -4.29 -32.60
C ASN A 298 -7.81 -5.59 -32.90
N ASP A 299 -7.39 -6.67 -32.23
CA ASP A 299 -7.95 -8.01 -32.39
C ASP A 299 -8.89 -8.34 -31.22
N ILE A 300 -10.17 -7.95 -31.37
CA ILE A 300 -11.22 -8.17 -30.37
C ILE A 300 -11.42 -9.68 -30.11
N GLU A 301 -11.45 -10.50 -31.17
CA GLU A 301 -11.68 -11.96 -31.08
C GLU A 301 -10.54 -12.65 -30.33
N GLY A 302 -9.29 -12.34 -30.69
CA GLY A 302 -8.12 -12.88 -30.03
C GLY A 302 -8.05 -12.48 -28.56
N TYR A 303 -8.38 -11.22 -28.25
CA TYR A 303 -8.40 -10.74 -26.87
C TYR A 303 -9.47 -11.48 -26.03
N ALA A 304 -10.70 -11.57 -26.53
CA ALA A 304 -11.78 -12.28 -25.84
C ALA A 304 -11.47 -13.77 -25.64
N THR A 305 -10.87 -14.42 -26.63
CA THR A 305 -10.43 -15.82 -26.55
C THR A 305 -9.36 -16.01 -25.48
N ALA A 306 -8.34 -15.13 -25.43
CA ALA A 306 -7.31 -15.17 -24.40
C ALA A 306 -7.88 -14.91 -23.00
N MET A 307 -8.88 -14.03 -22.88
CA MET A 307 -9.56 -13.79 -21.60
C MET A 307 -10.35 -15.01 -21.13
N HIS A 308 -10.95 -15.79 -22.03
CA HIS A 308 -11.59 -17.06 -21.66
C HIS A 308 -10.56 -18.11 -21.24
N GLU A 309 -9.40 -18.18 -21.89
CA GLU A 309 -8.31 -19.05 -21.44
C GLU A 309 -7.89 -18.70 -19.99
N PHE A 310 -7.74 -17.41 -19.70
CA PHE A 310 -7.41 -16.94 -18.35
C PHE A 310 -8.54 -17.20 -17.34
N ASP A 311 -9.81 -16.94 -17.69
CA ASP A 311 -10.95 -17.23 -16.80
C ASP A 311 -11.06 -18.72 -16.47
N ASN A 312 -10.80 -19.60 -17.43
CA ASN A 312 -10.75 -21.05 -17.19
C ASN A 312 -9.62 -21.43 -16.24
N ALA A 313 -8.42 -20.89 -16.45
CA ALA A 313 -7.29 -21.10 -15.56
C ALA A 313 -7.52 -20.52 -14.16
N LEU A 314 -8.24 -19.40 -14.05
CA LEU A 314 -8.63 -18.81 -12.78
C LEU A 314 -9.47 -19.78 -11.93
N GLY A 315 -10.32 -20.59 -12.55
CA GLY A 315 -11.03 -21.67 -11.84
C GLY A 315 -10.08 -22.67 -11.16
N VAL A 316 -8.95 -23.00 -11.81
CA VAL A 316 -7.91 -23.86 -11.25
C VAL A 316 -7.14 -23.14 -10.14
N ILE A 317 -6.76 -21.87 -10.36
CA ILE A 317 -6.06 -21.03 -9.37
C ILE A 317 -6.89 -20.93 -8.10
N LEU A 318 -8.17 -20.58 -8.20
CA LEU A 318 -9.08 -20.47 -7.04
C LEU A 318 -9.16 -21.78 -6.25
N GLY A 319 -9.15 -22.94 -6.93
CA GLY A 319 -9.15 -24.25 -6.28
C GLY A 319 -7.84 -24.65 -5.60
N LYS A 320 -6.73 -23.94 -5.86
CA LYS A 320 -5.40 -24.21 -5.29
C LYS A 320 -4.98 -23.22 -4.21
N LEU A 321 -5.73 -22.13 -4.00
CA LEU A 321 -5.44 -21.17 -2.94
C LEU A 321 -5.54 -21.85 -1.56
N LYS A 322 -4.58 -21.53 -0.70
CA LYS A 322 -4.56 -21.91 0.72
C LYS A 322 -5.23 -20.83 1.56
N GLU A 323 -5.55 -21.16 2.82
CA GLU A 323 -6.20 -20.26 3.77
C GLU A 323 -5.41 -18.95 4.01
N ASP A 324 -4.07 -19.05 3.95
CA ASP A 324 -3.12 -17.96 4.14
C ASP A 324 -2.63 -17.32 2.82
N ASP A 325 -3.28 -17.62 1.70
CA ASP A 325 -3.01 -16.97 0.42
C ASP A 325 -3.94 -15.78 0.16
N LEU A 326 -3.43 -14.80 -0.59
CA LEU A 326 -4.23 -13.74 -1.18
C LEU A 326 -3.98 -13.68 -2.69
N LEU A 327 -5.06 -13.70 -3.47
CA LEU A 327 -5.04 -13.47 -4.91
C LEU A 327 -5.51 -12.04 -5.20
N ILE A 328 -4.75 -11.32 -6.01
CA ILE A 328 -5.09 -10.00 -6.54
C ILE A 328 -4.98 -10.06 -8.06
N ILE A 329 -6.04 -9.69 -8.77
CA ILE A 329 -6.06 -9.57 -10.23
C ILE A 329 -6.34 -8.13 -10.59
N THR A 330 -5.54 -7.59 -11.50
CA THR A 330 -5.61 -6.19 -11.94
C THR A 330 -5.12 -6.04 -13.38
N ALA A 331 -5.11 -4.82 -13.89
CA ALA A 331 -4.35 -4.43 -15.09
C ALA A 331 -3.38 -3.28 -14.74
N ASP A 332 -2.72 -2.70 -15.73
CA ASP A 332 -1.78 -1.58 -15.58
C ASP A 332 -2.09 -0.39 -16.50
N HIS A 333 -3.00 -0.56 -17.46
CA HIS A 333 -3.63 0.47 -18.30
C HIS A 333 -4.76 -0.19 -19.13
N GLY A 334 -5.32 0.53 -20.10
CA GLY A 334 -6.17 -0.02 -21.16
C GLY A 334 -5.40 -0.19 -22.47
N CYS A 335 -5.96 -0.97 -23.41
CA CYS A 335 -5.59 -0.97 -24.81
C CYS A 335 -6.80 -1.42 -25.62
N ASP A 336 -7.74 -0.49 -25.87
CA ASP A 336 -9.05 -0.79 -26.43
C ASP A 336 -8.95 -1.20 -27.92
N PRO A 337 -9.15 -2.51 -28.24
CA PRO A 337 -9.01 -3.02 -29.60
C PRO A 337 -10.17 -2.60 -30.53
N SER A 338 -11.20 -1.93 -30.01
CA SER A 338 -12.32 -1.42 -30.81
C SER A 338 -12.11 -0.01 -31.34
N THR A 339 -11.03 0.67 -30.94
CA THR A 339 -10.66 1.99 -31.45
C THR A 339 -9.78 1.91 -32.69
N SER A 340 -9.60 3.05 -33.39
CA SER A 340 -8.61 3.15 -34.47
C SER A 340 -7.18 3.33 -33.98
N SER A 341 -6.98 3.58 -32.69
CA SER A 341 -5.65 3.68 -32.09
C SER A 341 -4.98 2.31 -32.10
N THR A 342 -3.66 2.28 -32.20
CA THR A 342 -2.84 1.09 -31.94
C THR A 342 -1.88 1.34 -30.78
N ASP A 343 -2.13 2.39 -29.99
CA ASP A 343 -1.42 2.73 -28.76
C ASP A 343 -2.29 2.36 -27.55
N HIS A 344 -1.72 2.33 -26.35
CA HIS A 344 -2.47 2.11 -25.12
C HIS A 344 -3.57 3.17 -24.94
N SER A 345 -4.60 2.83 -24.18
CA SER A 345 -5.67 3.73 -23.79
C SER A 345 -5.60 4.07 -22.30
N ARG A 346 -5.78 5.36 -21.99
CA ARG A 346 -5.92 5.85 -20.62
C ARG A 346 -7.28 5.42 -20.07
N GLU A 347 -7.30 4.34 -19.29
CA GLU A 347 -8.49 3.74 -18.70
C GLU A 347 -8.29 3.50 -17.19
N CYS A 348 -9.39 3.37 -16.44
CA CYS A 348 -9.32 2.75 -15.13
C CYS A 348 -9.05 1.24 -15.30
N ILE A 349 -8.53 0.60 -14.25
CA ILE A 349 -8.25 -0.84 -14.21
C ILE A 349 -9.19 -1.52 -13.21
N PRO A 350 -9.51 -2.81 -13.41
CA PRO A 350 -10.24 -3.58 -12.40
C PRO A 350 -9.28 -3.93 -11.27
N LEU A 351 -9.79 -3.99 -10.03
CA LEU A 351 -9.10 -4.61 -8.91
C LEU A 351 -10.00 -5.68 -8.34
N LEU A 352 -9.56 -6.94 -8.37
CA LEU A 352 -10.29 -8.10 -7.86
C LEU A 352 -9.42 -8.79 -6.81
N ILE A 353 -9.97 -9.02 -5.62
CA ILE A 353 -9.21 -9.54 -4.46
C ILE A 353 -9.97 -10.71 -3.85
N TYR A 354 -9.28 -11.82 -3.62
CA TYR A 354 -9.86 -12.98 -2.96
C TYR A 354 -8.83 -13.71 -2.09
N GLY A 355 -9.27 -14.14 -0.92
CA GLY A 355 -8.54 -15.03 -0.02
C GLY A 355 -9.47 -15.51 1.08
N ASP A 356 -9.49 -16.83 1.32
CA ASP A 356 -10.47 -17.49 2.21
C ASP A 356 -10.36 -17.00 3.66
N GLY A 357 -9.14 -16.67 4.12
CA GLY A 357 -8.88 -16.14 5.47
C GLY A 357 -9.18 -14.64 5.68
N TYR A 358 -9.77 -13.93 4.70
CA TYR A 358 -9.96 -12.47 4.75
C TYR A 358 -11.44 -12.08 4.75
N ARG A 359 -11.77 -10.94 5.40
CA ARG A 359 -13.13 -10.35 5.35
C ARG A 359 -13.44 -9.89 3.91
N THR A 360 -13.99 -10.81 3.14
CA THR A 360 -14.49 -10.69 1.76
C THR A 360 -15.91 -11.27 1.74
N PRO A 361 -16.85 -10.81 0.89
CA PRO A 361 -16.72 -9.82 -0.19
C PRO A 361 -17.09 -8.38 0.23
N CYS A 362 -16.43 -7.37 -0.34
CA CYS A 362 -16.89 -5.98 -0.28
C CYS A 362 -16.67 -5.21 -1.58
N ASN A 363 -17.63 -4.35 -1.93
CA ASN A 363 -17.42 -3.32 -2.95
C ASN A 363 -16.60 -2.18 -2.33
N MET A 364 -15.41 -1.93 -2.88
CA MET A 364 -14.49 -0.89 -2.40
C MET A 364 -14.69 0.45 -3.13
N GLY A 365 -15.61 0.52 -4.09
CA GLY A 365 -15.90 1.71 -4.89
C GLY A 365 -14.78 2.04 -5.86
N GLU A 366 -14.57 3.34 -6.10
CA GLU A 366 -13.47 3.86 -6.90
C GLU A 366 -12.28 4.24 -6.00
N LEU A 367 -11.10 3.72 -6.35
CA LEU A 367 -9.83 4.05 -5.70
C LEU A 367 -9.01 4.96 -6.61
N THR A 368 -8.48 6.04 -6.03
CA THR A 368 -7.55 6.93 -6.74
C THR A 368 -6.11 6.47 -6.48
N GLY A 369 -5.44 6.03 -7.54
CA GLY A 369 -4.04 5.61 -7.56
C GLY A 369 -3.85 4.09 -7.53
N PHE A 370 -3.08 3.55 -8.49
CA PHE A 370 -2.70 2.13 -8.52
C PHE A 370 -1.85 1.75 -7.30
N ASN A 371 -1.21 2.72 -6.66
CA ASN A 371 -0.43 2.53 -5.44
C ASN A 371 -1.25 1.99 -4.26
N ASN A 372 -2.59 2.06 -4.29
CA ASN A 372 -3.43 1.35 -3.33
C ASN A 372 -3.18 -0.17 -3.34
N ILE A 373 -2.84 -0.75 -4.50
CA ILE A 373 -2.51 -2.17 -4.64
C ILE A 373 -1.26 -2.51 -3.83
N SER A 374 -0.21 -1.67 -3.90
CA SER A 374 0.96 -1.85 -3.02
C SER A 374 0.60 -1.81 -1.53
N GLY A 375 -0.29 -0.89 -1.13
CA GLY A 375 -0.78 -0.79 0.24
C GLY A 375 -1.49 -2.07 0.70
N ILE A 376 -2.29 -2.69 -0.17
CA ILE A 376 -2.99 -3.95 0.11
C ILE A 376 -2.01 -5.10 0.24
N VAL A 377 -1.05 -5.25 -0.68
CA VAL A 377 -0.03 -6.32 -0.64
C VAL A 377 0.85 -6.18 0.62
N LEU A 378 1.36 -4.99 0.90
CA LEU A 378 2.18 -4.72 2.09
C LEU A 378 1.36 -4.98 3.36
N SER A 379 0.10 -4.57 3.42
CA SER A 379 -0.77 -4.87 4.55
C SER A 379 -1.01 -6.36 4.71
N ALA A 380 -1.24 -7.09 3.61
CA ALA A 380 -1.45 -8.54 3.66
C ALA A 380 -0.22 -9.28 4.23
N LEU A 381 0.98 -8.98 3.72
CA LEU A 381 2.22 -9.68 4.09
C LEU A 381 2.85 -9.17 5.39
N MET A 382 2.80 -7.87 5.65
CA MET A 382 3.53 -7.22 6.73
C MET A 382 2.65 -6.77 7.91
N SER A 383 1.32 -6.80 7.81
CA SER A 383 0.49 -6.41 8.97
C SER A 383 0.64 -7.42 10.08
N ARG A 384 1.43 -7.12 11.09
CA ARG A 384 1.58 -7.95 12.28
C ARG A 384 0.20 -8.37 12.83
N ASN A 385 -0.15 -9.66 12.72
CA ASN A 385 -1.16 -10.24 13.60
C ASN A 385 -0.46 -10.38 14.95
N TYR A 386 -0.72 -9.45 15.86
CA TYR A 386 -0.42 -9.70 17.26
C TYR A 386 -1.51 -10.59 17.82
N GLU A 387 -1.25 -11.89 17.87
CA GLU A 387 -1.84 -12.69 18.92
C GLU A 387 -1.23 -12.19 20.24
N ARG A 388 -2.10 -11.89 21.21
CA ARG A 388 -1.68 -11.45 22.55
C ARG A 388 -1.02 -12.65 23.24
N ASP A 389 0.27 -12.91 22.98
CA ASP A 389 1.01 -14.04 23.54
C ASP A 389 0.89 -14.12 25.07
N PHE A 390 0.85 -12.95 25.74
CA PHE A 390 0.59 -12.87 27.17
C PHE A 390 0.22 -11.44 27.60
N LEU A 391 -1.06 -11.17 27.82
CA LEU A 391 -1.55 -9.96 28.48
C LEU A 391 -2.51 -10.35 29.61
N PRO A 392 -2.44 -9.69 30.78
CA PRO A 392 -3.47 -9.87 31.79
C PRO A 392 -4.80 -9.45 31.19
N ALA A 393 -5.88 -10.17 31.55
CA ALA A 393 -7.21 -9.85 31.07
C ALA A 393 -7.52 -8.37 31.33
N THR A 394 -8.14 -7.71 30.36
CA THR A 394 -8.48 -6.29 30.51
C THR A 394 -9.45 -6.10 31.67
N ASP A 395 -9.21 -5.05 32.46
CA ASP A 395 -9.96 -4.78 33.69
C ASP A 395 -9.85 -5.87 34.78
N SER A 396 -8.77 -6.67 34.80
CA SER A 396 -8.58 -7.69 35.83
C SER A 396 -8.17 -7.14 37.21
N ASN A 397 -7.79 -5.87 37.29
CA ASN A 397 -7.40 -5.25 38.55
C ASN A 397 -8.62 -5.15 39.48
N LYS A 398 -8.53 -5.80 40.63
CA LYS A 398 -9.47 -5.65 41.73
C LYS A 398 -8.77 -4.84 42.83
N PRO A 399 -9.15 -3.58 43.04
CA PRO A 399 -8.51 -2.77 44.06
C PRO A 399 -8.64 -3.40 45.45
N ASP A 400 -7.55 -3.37 46.19
CA ASP A 400 -7.42 -3.88 47.55
C ASP A 400 -7.30 -2.70 48.50
N ALA A 401 -8.29 -2.54 49.39
CA ALA A 401 -8.34 -1.45 50.36
C ALA A 401 -7.14 -1.45 51.33
N GLU A 402 -6.49 -2.59 51.56
CA GLU A 402 -5.28 -2.70 52.40
C GLU A 402 -4.01 -2.32 51.63
N ASN A 403 -4.03 -2.39 50.30
CA ASN A 403 -2.92 -2.02 49.43
C ASN A 403 -3.28 -0.84 48.52
N ILE A 404 -2.94 0.38 48.94
CA ILE A 404 -3.18 1.59 48.13
C ILE A 404 -2.54 1.53 46.74
N MET A 405 -1.43 0.79 46.58
CA MET A 405 -0.77 0.67 45.29
C MET A 405 -1.65 -0.05 44.26
N SER A 406 -2.59 -0.89 44.69
CA SER A 406 -3.56 -1.56 43.81
C SER A 406 -4.52 -0.61 43.08
N TYR A 407 -4.57 0.67 43.47
CA TYR A 407 -5.31 1.74 42.79
C TYR A 407 -4.41 2.58 41.85
N VAL A 408 -3.13 2.25 41.73
CA VAL A 408 -2.14 3.13 41.10
C VAL A 408 -1.78 2.65 39.70
N ASP A 409 -1.81 3.58 38.75
CA ASP A 409 -1.15 3.46 37.46
C ASP A 409 0.26 4.06 37.62
N LEU A 410 1.26 3.19 37.83
CA LEU A 410 2.64 3.62 38.08
C LEU A 410 3.25 4.11 36.76
N THR A 411 3.59 5.40 36.70
CA THR A 411 3.81 6.10 35.43
C THR A 411 5.26 6.54 35.26
N ASN A 412 5.88 6.19 34.13
CA ASN A 412 7.11 6.82 33.64
C ASN A 412 6.92 7.32 32.21
N LEU A 413 6.71 8.63 32.06
CA LEU A 413 6.57 9.31 30.76
C LEU A 413 7.70 10.34 30.54
N LYS A 414 8.85 10.18 31.20
CA LYS A 414 10.00 11.06 30.99
C LYS A 414 10.48 10.92 29.55
N THR A 415 10.77 12.03 28.88
CA THR A 415 11.28 12.03 27.49
C THR A 415 12.67 11.37 27.36
N VAL A 416 13.34 11.13 28.48
CA VAL A 416 14.67 10.53 28.57
C VAL A 416 14.66 9.12 29.18
N ALA A 417 13.48 8.50 29.32
CA ALA A 417 13.40 7.12 29.81
C ALA A 417 14.09 6.16 28.84
N THR A 418 14.84 5.21 29.39
CA THR A 418 15.54 4.15 28.68
C THR A 418 14.84 2.81 28.87
N ASP A 419 15.17 1.79 28.06
CA ASP A 419 14.65 0.42 28.21
C ASP A 419 14.80 -0.09 29.65
N LYS A 420 15.95 0.22 30.28
CA LYS A 420 16.24 -0.16 31.66
C LYS A 420 15.29 0.51 32.65
N ASP A 421 14.97 1.79 32.46
CA ASP A 421 14.02 2.49 33.32
C ASP A 421 12.60 1.88 33.21
N ILE A 422 12.24 1.37 32.02
CA ILE A 422 10.97 0.70 31.78
C ILE A 422 10.93 -0.68 32.46
N GLU A 423 12.00 -1.45 32.35
CA GLU A 423 12.14 -2.74 33.05
C GLU A 423 12.05 -2.56 34.57
N GLU A 424 12.78 -1.60 35.14
CA GLU A 424 12.75 -1.29 36.59
C GLU A 424 11.37 -0.82 37.05
N LEU A 425 10.67 0.00 36.25
CA LEU A 425 9.31 0.44 36.53
C LEU A 425 8.37 -0.78 36.66
N ILE A 426 8.49 -1.73 35.74
CA ILE A 426 7.61 -2.90 35.66
C ILE A 426 7.87 -3.87 36.80
N GLU A 427 9.13 -4.13 37.13
CA GLU A 427 9.47 -4.98 38.29
C GLU A 427 8.95 -4.37 39.59
N ARG A 428 9.09 -3.05 39.74
CA ARG A 428 8.53 -2.34 40.89
C ARG A 428 7.01 -2.43 40.91
N ALA A 429 6.36 -2.14 39.79
CA ALA A 429 4.91 -2.17 39.64
C ALA A 429 4.33 -3.55 39.98
N ALA A 430 4.98 -4.63 39.53
CA ALA A 430 4.62 -6.00 39.85
C ALA A 430 4.82 -6.32 41.34
N SER A 431 5.94 -5.90 41.94
CA SER A 431 6.22 -6.17 43.36
C SER A 431 5.28 -5.43 44.33
N LEU A 432 4.82 -4.23 43.95
CA LEU A 432 3.87 -3.44 44.72
C LEU A 432 2.40 -3.81 44.46
N GLY A 433 2.12 -4.67 43.48
CA GLY A 433 0.76 -5.05 43.11
C GLY A 433 -0.05 -3.87 42.55
N THR A 434 0.58 -3.06 41.70
CA THR A 434 -0.07 -1.89 41.08
C THR A 434 -1.14 -2.27 40.06
N ALA A 435 -2.01 -1.31 39.72
CA ALA A 435 -3.11 -1.54 38.79
C ALA A 435 -2.63 -1.67 37.34
N SER A 436 -1.78 -0.74 36.90
CA SER A 436 -1.09 -0.80 35.62
C SER A 436 0.23 -0.02 35.67
N VAL A 437 1.05 -0.18 34.63
CA VAL A 437 2.16 0.75 34.33
C VAL A 437 1.78 1.64 33.16
N CYS A 438 2.09 2.92 33.23
CA CYS A 438 1.91 3.82 32.08
C CYS A 438 3.27 4.23 31.51
N VAL A 439 3.51 3.84 30.26
CA VAL A 439 4.78 4.05 29.52
C VAL A 439 4.53 4.76 28.19
N GLN A 440 5.59 5.28 27.57
CA GLN A 440 5.54 5.91 26.26
C GLN A 440 5.17 4.88 25.17
N PRO A 441 4.46 5.28 24.09
CA PRO A 441 4.01 4.35 23.05
C PRO A 441 5.12 3.48 22.45
N CYS A 442 6.32 4.05 22.27
CA CYS A 442 7.47 3.33 21.71
C CYS A 442 7.94 2.14 22.57
N PHE A 443 7.65 2.15 23.87
CA PHE A 443 8.07 1.09 24.80
C PHE A 443 6.96 0.08 25.11
N VAL A 444 5.78 0.19 24.51
CA VAL A 444 4.65 -0.71 24.83
C VAL A 444 5.03 -2.18 24.64
N LYS A 445 5.67 -2.51 23.51
CA LYS A 445 6.10 -3.87 23.20
C LYS A 445 7.09 -4.41 24.23
N ASP A 446 8.08 -3.61 24.61
CA ASP A 446 9.07 -3.99 25.62
C ASP A 446 8.43 -4.12 27.00
N ALA A 447 7.53 -3.21 27.34
CA ALA A 447 6.80 -3.25 28.60
C ALA A 447 5.95 -4.52 28.75
N VAL A 448 5.26 -4.93 27.69
CA VAL A 448 4.50 -6.19 27.67
C VAL A 448 5.44 -7.37 27.91
N LYS A 449 6.57 -7.42 27.21
CA LYS A 449 7.59 -8.45 27.38
C LYS A 449 8.15 -8.53 28.80
N TYR A 450 8.49 -7.39 29.41
CA TYR A 450 9.00 -7.35 30.78
C TYR A 450 7.93 -7.68 31.82
N SER A 451 6.67 -7.26 31.57
CA SER A 451 5.55 -7.51 32.49
C SER A 451 5.33 -9.01 32.71
N ARG A 452 5.49 -9.82 31.65
CA ARG A 452 5.11 -11.25 31.64
C ARG A 452 3.71 -11.43 32.23
N GLY A 453 2.81 -10.48 31.92
CA GLY A 453 1.43 -10.38 32.37
C GLY A 453 1.19 -10.27 33.88
N ARG A 454 2.23 -9.92 34.66
CA ARG A 454 2.09 -9.63 36.10
C ARG A 454 1.39 -8.30 36.38
N VAL A 455 1.41 -7.38 35.43
CA VAL A 455 0.82 -6.04 35.53
C VAL A 455 0.30 -5.60 34.16
N SER A 456 -0.82 -4.88 34.14
CA SER A 456 -1.38 -4.30 32.91
C SER A 456 -0.48 -3.21 32.34
N VAL A 457 -0.42 -3.10 31.01
CA VAL A 457 0.35 -2.06 30.32
C VAL A 457 -0.61 -1.02 29.77
N CYS A 458 -0.43 0.20 30.25
CA CYS A 458 -1.08 1.42 29.78
C CYS A 458 -0.09 2.24 28.95
N THR A 459 -0.60 2.95 27.95
CA THR A 459 0.17 4.00 27.26
C THR A 459 -0.68 5.23 27.00
N VAL A 460 -0.10 6.26 26.38
CA VAL A 460 -0.72 7.55 26.10
C VAL A 460 -0.84 7.82 24.60
N ILE A 461 -1.92 8.45 24.14
CA ILE A 461 -2.10 8.88 22.74
C ILE A 461 -2.51 10.34 22.65
N GLY A 462 -2.18 10.99 21.52
CA GLY A 462 -2.35 12.43 21.36
C GLY A 462 -1.61 13.25 22.43
N PHE A 463 -0.62 12.67 23.10
CA PHE A 463 -0.04 13.19 24.32
C PHE A 463 1.14 14.14 24.07
N PRO A 464 1.37 15.16 24.91
CA PRO A 464 0.53 15.59 26.04
C PRO A 464 -0.58 16.57 25.67
N ASN A 465 -0.58 17.14 24.46
CA ASN A 465 -1.40 18.35 24.19
C ASN A 465 -2.77 18.07 23.57
N GLY A 466 -3.00 16.86 23.05
CA GLY A 466 -4.26 16.46 22.42
C GLY A 466 -4.54 17.08 21.05
N TYR A 467 -3.64 17.90 20.50
CA TYR A 467 -3.87 18.66 19.27
C TYR A 467 -3.71 17.88 17.94
N SER A 468 -3.44 16.57 18.01
CA SER A 468 -3.31 15.71 16.84
C SER A 468 -4.67 15.52 16.15
N THR A 469 -4.67 15.18 14.86
CA THR A 469 -5.91 14.83 14.16
C THR A 469 -6.52 13.55 14.70
N THR A 470 -7.85 13.41 14.59
CA THR A 470 -8.57 12.21 15.01
C THR A 470 -8.05 10.94 14.31
N ALA A 471 -7.76 11.03 13.01
CA ALA A 471 -7.21 9.90 12.24
C ALA A 471 -5.85 9.43 12.80
N THR A 472 -4.97 10.36 13.16
CA THR A 472 -3.68 10.05 13.80
C THR A 472 -3.89 9.36 15.15
N LYS A 473 -4.78 9.87 16.00
CA LYS A 473 -5.05 9.26 17.31
C LYS A 473 -5.69 7.87 17.18
N ILE A 474 -6.54 7.63 16.19
CA ILE A 474 -7.09 6.29 15.91
C ILE A 474 -5.96 5.32 15.50
N PHE A 475 -5.02 5.77 14.68
CA PHE A 475 -3.85 4.96 14.32
C PHE A 475 -2.98 4.66 15.54
N GLU A 476 -2.61 5.67 16.34
CA GLU A 476 -1.85 5.50 17.58
C GLU A 476 -2.54 4.53 18.55
N ALA A 477 -3.86 4.63 18.71
CA ALA A 477 -4.64 3.74 19.57
C ALA A 477 -4.57 2.28 19.10
N LYS A 478 -4.76 2.05 17.79
CA LYS A 478 -4.70 0.71 17.19
C LYS A 478 -3.29 0.12 17.30
N ASP A 479 -2.27 0.89 16.94
CA ASP A 479 -0.87 0.48 17.03
C ASP A 479 -0.48 0.14 18.49
N ALA A 480 -0.86 0.97 19.46
CA ALA A 480 -0.60 0.69 20.87
C ALA A 480 -1.29 -0.60 21.34
N CYS A 481 -2.56 -0.81 20.97
CA CYS A 481 -3.28 -2.03 21.30
C CYS A 481 -2.66 -3.27 20.62
N ASP A 482 -2.22 -3.12 19.37
CA ASP A 482 -1.56 -4.18 18.60
C ASP A 482 -0.18 -4.50 19.21
N ASN A 483 0.54 -3.50 19.72
CA ASN A 483 1.77 -3.72 20.49
C ASN A 483 1.53 -4.26 21.91
N GLY A 484 0.27 -4.40 22.33
CA GLY A 484 -0.16 -5.11 23.53
C GLY A 484 -0.57 -4.22 24.72
N ALA A 485 -0.80 -2.93 24.52
CA ALA A 485 -1.43 -2.11 25.56
C ALA A 485 -2.85 -2.63 25.86
N SER A 486 -3.16 -2.84 27.14
CA SER A 486 -4.51 -3.18 27.61
C SER A 486 -5.32 -1.96 28.04
N GLU A 487 -4.65 -0.82 28.15
CA GLU A 487 -5.22 0.45 28.58
C GLU A 487 -4.61 1.62 27.77
N ILE A 488 -5.45 2.58 27.35
CA ILE A 488 -5.04 3.75 26.57
C ILE A 488 -5.50 5.02 27.28
N ASP A 489 -4.56 5.92 27.60
CA ASP A 489 -4.81 7.25 28.12
C ASP A 489 -4.79 8.28 26.96
N MET A 490 -5.94 8.73 26.46
CA MET A 490 -5.99 9.73 25.37
C MET A 490 -6.10 11.14 25.90
N VAL A 491 -5.47 12.12 25.24
CA VAL A 491 -5.74 13.55 25.48
C VAL A 491 -6.74 14.07 24.46
N ILE A 492 -7.83 14.68 24.93
CA ILE A 492 -8.83 15.31 24.04
C ILE A 492 -8.21 16.49 23.28
N ASN A 493 -8.79 16.85 22.13
CA ASN A 493 -8.42 18.10 21.48
C ASN A 493 -8.93 19.33 22.26
N ILE A 494 -8.10 19.86 23.17
CA ILE A 494 -8.43 21.04 24.00
C ILE A 494 -8.75 22.26 23.12
N ASN A 495 -8.11 22.40 21.94
CA ASN A 495 -8.39 23.51 21.03
C ASN A 495 -9.84 23.49 20.52
N PHE A 496 -10.43 22.30 20.33
CA PHE A 496 -11.83 22.18 19.94
C PHE A 496 -12.76 22.60 21.08
N VAL A 497 -12.45 22.22 22.32
CA VAL A 497 -13.17 22.70 23.51
C VAL A 497 -13.15 24.22 23.58
N LYS A 498 -11.96 24.83 23.45
CA LYS A 498 -11.80 26.30 23.46
C LYS A 498 -12.45 27.02 22.28
N SER A 499 -12.72 26.29 21.20
CA SER A 499 -13.45 26.79 20.03
C SER A 499 -14.96 26.53 20.09
N GLY A 500 -15.47 25.91 21.16
CA GLY A 500 -16.88 25.52 21.28
C GLY A 500 -17.30 24.35 20.37
N ARG A 501 -16.33 23.64 19.79
CA ARG A 501 -16.47 22.55 18.82
C ARG A 501 -16.67 21.21 19.53
N TYR A 502 -17.76 21.10 20.29
CA TYR A 502 -18.00 19.97 21.18
C TYR A 502 -18.44 18.69 20.45
N ASP A 503 -19.13 18.82 19.32
CA ASP A 503 -19.53 17.67 18.50
C ASP A 503 -18.29 16.95 17.96
N GLU A 504 -17.26 17.69 17.53
CA GLU A 504 -16.00 17.09 17.10
C GLU A 504 -15.20 16.45 18.24
N VAL A 505 -15.33 16.95 19.47
CA VAL A 505 -14.73 16.29 20.65
C VAL A 505 -15.47 14.98 20.96
N TYR A 506 -16.80 14.97 20.86
CA TYR A 506 -17.60 13.76 21.01
C TYR A 506 -17.23 12.71 19.96
N ASP A 507 -17.22 13.09 18.68
CA ASP A 507 -16.89 12.19 17.57
C ASP A 507 -15.48 11.62 17.71
N GLU A 508 -14.50 12.45 18.10
CA GLU A 508 -13.13 12.00 18.35
C GLU A 508 -13.08 10.92 19.44
N ILE A 509 -13.69 11.17 20.61
CA ILE A 509 -13.68 10.21 21.72
C ILE A 509 -14.41 8.93 21.32
N LYS A 510 -15.56 9.04 20.64
CA LYS A 510 -16.39 7.90 20.24
C LYS A 510 -15.65 6.98 19.26
N LEU A 511 -15.03 7.55 18.23
CA LEU A 511 -14.26 6.77 17.24
C LEU A 511 -13.06 6.07 17.86
N ILE A 512 -12.39 6.72 18.82
CA ILE A 512 -11.25 6.14 19.52
C ILE A 512 -11.71 5.06 20.51
N ALA A 513 -12.82 5.27 21.23
CA ALA A 513 -13.42 4.25 22.09
C ALA A 513 -13.75 2.99 21.29
N ASP A 514 -14.41 3.13 20.13
CA ASP A 514 -14.73 2.01 19.26
C ASP A 514 -13.47 1.27 18.76
N ALA A 515 -12.42 2.02 18.40
CA ALA A 515 -11.15 1.43 17.96
C ALA A 515 -10.44 0.64 19.08
N VAL A 516 -10.43 1.18 20.31
CA VAL A 516 -9.79 0.58 21.49
C VAL A 516 -10.61 -0.63 21.98
N HIS A 517 -11.94 -0.52 22.04
CA HIS A 517 -12.83 -1.61 22.43
C HIS A 517 -12.84 -2.76 21.44
N ALA A 518 -12.72 -2.49 20.13
CA ALA A 518 -12.58 -3.53 19.10
C ALA A 518 -11.31 -4.39 19.28
N LYS A 519 -10.30 -3.85 19.97
CA LYS A 519 -9.09 -4.58 20.38
C LYS A 519 -9.22 -5.19 21.78
N GLY A 520 -10.33 -4.96 22.48
CA GLY A 520 -10.53 -5.38 23.86
C GLY A 520 -9.53 -4.71 24.80
N ALA A 521 -9.39 -3.40 24.74
CA ALA A 521 -8.62 -2.56 25.67
C ALA A 521 -9.54 -1.50 26.31
N LEU A 522 -9.08 -0.83 27.37
CA LEU A 522 -9.83 0.25 28.05
C LEU A 522 -9.36 1.63 27.60
N LEU A 523 -10.29 2.56 27.38
CA LEU A 523 -10.01 3.95 27.07
C LEU A 523 -10.21 4.86 28.30
N LYS A 524 -9.18 5.66 28.62
CA LYS A 524 -9.21 6.71 29.63
C LYS A 524 -9.02 8.07 28.97
N VAL A 525 -9.98 8.98 29.16
CA VAL A 525 -10.01 10.28 28.49
C VAL A 525 -9.48 11.38 29.40
N ILE A 526 -8.31 11.93 29.08
CA ILE A 526 -7.70 13.07 29.75
C ILE A 526 -8.32 14.35 29.22
N ILE A 527 -8.95 15.12 30.11
CA ILE A 527 -9.56 16.42 29.77
C ILE A 527 -8.68 17.63 30.09
N GLU A 528 -7.57 17.42 30.79
CA GLU A 528 -6.63 18.45 31.27
C GLU A 528 -7.31 19.58 32.05
N THR A 529 -7.77 19.25 33.28
CA THR A 529 -8.64 20.12 34.08
C THR A 529 -8.07 21.50 34.39
N CYS A 530 -6.75 21.68 34.36
CA CYS A 530 -6.11 22.97 34.65
C CYS A 530 -6.35 24.02 33.57
N ASP A 531 -6.66 23.61 32.34
CA ASP A 531 -6.94 24.51 31.22
C ASP A 531 -8.44 24.81 31.06
N LEU A 532 -9.30 24.24 31.91
CA LEU A 532 -10.75 24.27 31.74
C LEU A 532 -11.48 25.08 32.82
N THR A 533 -12.52 25.78 32.39
CA THR A 533 -13.56 26.35 33.25
C THR A 533 -14.46 25.26 33.83
N GLU A 534 -15.23 25.59 34.87
CA GLU A 534 -16.18 24.66 35.48
C GLU A 534 -17.24 24.15 34.48
N ASP A 535 -17.82 25.04 33.69
CA ASP A 535 -18.81 24.71 32.65
C ASP A 535 -18.24 23.77 31.58
N GLU A 536 -16.99 24.00 31.14
CA GLU A 536 -16.31 23.11 30.20
C GLU A 536 -16.09 21.71 30.80
N LYS A 537 -15.71 21.62 32.08
CA LYS A 537 -15.54 20.32 32.77
C LYS A 537 -16.86 19.57 32.85
N VAL A 538 -17.94 20.23 33.25
CA VAL A 538 -19.29 19.61 33.32
C VAL A 538 -19.73 19.11 31.94
N ARG A 539 -19.48 19.89 30.89
CA ARG A 539 -19.82 19.49 29.53
C ARG A 539 -19.02 18.28 29.05
N LEU A 540 -17.72 18.25 29.35
CA LEU A 540 -16.86 17.11 28.99
C LEU A 540 -17.21 15.85 29.78
N CYS A 541 -17.66 15.95 31.03
CA CYS A 541 -18.17 14.79 31.77
C CYS A 541 -19.33 14.10 31.04
N LYS A 542 -20.25 14.88 30.46
CA LYS A 542 -21.36 14.37 29.65
C LYS A 542 -20.87 13.75 28.34
N ILE A 543 -20.01 14.47 27.61
CA ILE A 543 -19.46 13.99 26.33
C ILE A 543 -18.71 12.65 26.51
N VAL A 544 -17.84 12.54 27.52
CA VAL A 544 -17.10 11.31 27.82
C VAL A 544 -18.06 10.15 28.13
N SER A 545 -19.14 10.44 28.87
CA SER A 545 -20.18 9.46 29.20
C SER A 545 -20.96 8.99 27.98
N ASP A 546 -21.36 9.92 27.12
CA ASP A 546 -22.13 9.62 25.92
C ASP A 546 -21.29 8.88 24.87
N ALA A 547 -19.99 9.19 24.80
CA ALA A 547 -19.04 8.54 23.89
C ALA A 547 -18.63 7.13 24.34
N LYS A 548 -19.08 6.68 25.52
CA LYS A 548 -18.83 5.34 26.09
C LYS A 548 -17.35 5.04 26.38
N ALA A 549 -16.58 6.04 26.80
CA ALA A 549 -15.24 5.77 27.34
C ALA A 549 -15.31 5.12 28.74
N ASP A 550 -14.27 4.38 29.13
CA ASP A 550 -14.26 3.62 30.39
C ASP A 550 -13.87 4.49 31.59
N PHE A 551 -13.01 5.48 31.37
CA PHE A 551 -12.60 6.44 32.40
C PHE A 551 -12.59 7.88 31.88
N ILE A 552 -12.89 8.81 32.79
CA ILE A 552 -12.46 10.20 32.70
C ILE A 552 -11.20 10.40 33.56
N LYS A 553 -10.23 11.14 33.06
CA LYS A 553 -8.95 11.42 33.70
C LYS A 553 -8.71 12.92 33.80
N THR A 554 -8.20 13.37 34.95
CA THR A 554 -8.00 14.80 35.22
C THR A 554 -6.92 15.44 34.35
N SER A 555 -5.67 14.98 34.43
CA SER A 555 -4.52 15.73 33.89
C SER A 555 -3.46 14.79 33.29
N THR A 556 -2.64 15.34 32.39
CA THR A 556 -1.45 14.68 31.85
C THR A 556 -0.28 14.63 32.82
N GLY A 557 -0.26 15.57 33.79
CA GLY A 557 0.89 15.82 34.66
C GLY A 557 1.94 16.77 34.06
N PHE A 558 1.73 17.25 32.83
CA PHE A 558 2.57 18.26 32.15
C PHE A 558 1.91 19.66 32.13
N GLY A 559 0.64 19.77 32.53
CA GLY A 559 -0.09 21.03 32.63
C GLY A 559 0.36 21.95 33.78
N SER A 560 -0.26 23.12 33.86
CA SER A 560 0.06 24.16 34.85
C SER A 560 -0.32 23.79 36.29
N ALA A 561 -1.29 22.89 36.47
CA ALA A 561 -1.68 22.31 37.74
C ALA A 561 -2.09 20.83 37.55
N GLY A 562 -2.04 20.05 38.64
CA GLY A 562 -2.47 18.65 38.65
C GLY A 562 -3.90 18.46 39.16
N ALA A 563 -4.22 17.21 39.53
CA ALA A 563 -5.52 16.85 40.11
C ALA A 563 -5.82 17.63 41.40
N LYS A 564 -7.07 18.07 41.52
CA LYS A 564 -7.63 18.71 42.72
C LYS A 564 -8.84 17.92 43.21
N VAL A 565 -9.07 17.90 44.53
CA VAL A 565 -10.22 17.19 45.12
C VAL A 565 -11.54 17.73 44.57
N GLU A 566 -11.62 19.06 44.35
CA GLU A 566 -12.79 19.72 43.80
C GLU A 566 -13.11 19.24 42.37
N ASP A 567 -12.09 18.96 41.55
CA ASP A 567 -12.28 18.40 40.20
C ASP A 567 -12.86 16.98 40.27
N ILE A 568 -12.44 16.17 41.24
CA ILE A 568 -12.95 14.80 41.41
C ILE A 568 -14.41 14.81 41.86
N VAL A 569 -14.76 15.67 42.81
CA VAL A 569 -16.15 15.83 43.26
C VAL A 569 -17.04 16.28 42.10
N LEU A 570 -16.61 17.30 41.35
CA LEU A 570 -17.34 17.78 40.17
C LEU A 570 -17.53 16.66 39.13
N MET A 571 -16.49 15.90 38.81
CA MET A 571 -16.60 14.79 37.87
C MET A 571 -17.59 13.72 38.36
N LYS A 572 -17.52 13.34 39.64
CA LYS A 572 -18.41 12.35 40.25
C LYS A 572 -19.88 12.73 40.17
N GLU A 573 -20.18 14.02 40.29
CA GLU A 573 -21.54 14.54 40.20
C GLU A 573 -22.08 14.58 38.75
N ASN A 574 -21.20 14.59 37.75
CA ASN A 574 -21.58 14.90 36.36
C ASN A 574 -21.29 13.79 35.33
N VAL A 575 -20.50 12.76 35.66
CA VAL A 575 -20.31 11.59 34.79
C VAL A 575 -21.39 10.54 34.98
N SER A 576 -21.62 9.71 33.95
CA SER A 576 -22.47 8.53 34.05
C SER A 576 -21.93 7.53 35.09
N PRO A 577 -22.79 6.77 35.80
CA PRO A 577 -22.37 5.69 36.69
C PRO A 577 -21.44 4.64 36.05
N ASP A 578 -21.47 4.52 34.72
CA ASP A 578 -20.64 3.57 33.96
C ASP A 578 -19.20 4.09 33.72
N VAL A 579 -18.93 5.38 33.95
CA VAL A 579 -17.62 6.01 33.72
C VAL A 579 -16.86 6.14 35.04
N ARG A 580 -15.64 5.63 35.06
CA ARG A 580 -14.77 5.64 36.25
C ARG A 580 -13.86 6.86 36.25
N ILE A 581 -13.44 7.32 37.43
CA ILE A 581 -12.58 8.52 37.56
C ILE A 581 -11.14 8.13 37.89
N LYS A 582 -10.19 8.62 37.09
CA LYS A 582 -8.74 8.52 37.32
C LYS A 582 -8.17 9.89 37.68
N ALA A 583 -7.73 10.06 38.93
CA ALA A 583 -7.05 11.27 39.37
C ALA A 583 -5.55 11.18 39.01
N ALA A 584 -5.03 12.17 38.28
CA ALA A 584 -3.63 12.20 37.87
C ALA A 584 -3.07 13.62 37.84
N GLY A 585 -1.76 13.73 38.03
CA GLY A 585 -1.03 15.00 38.06
C GLY A 585 -0.75 15.46 39.49
N GLY A 586 0.53 15.50 39.88
CA GLY A 586 0.97 16.06 41.17
C GLY A 586 0.74 15.21 42.42
N ILE A 587 0.15 14.02 42.31
CA ILE A 587 -0.11 13.13 43.46
C ILE A 587 1.18 12.38 43.85
N ARG A 588 1.77 12.75 44.99
CA ARG A 588 3.09 12.26 45.44
C ARG A 588 3.10 11.54 46.78
N THR A 589 2.01 11.61 47.56
CA THR A 589 1.94 11.03 48.90
C THR A 589 0.72 10.12 49.04
N VAL A 590 0.81 9.15 49.95
CA VAL A 590 -0.30 8.23 50.26
C VAL A 590 -1.52 9.00 50.78
N ALA A 591 -1.30 10.05 51.57
CA ALA A 591 -2.37 10.93 52.05
C ALA A 591 -3.11 11.61 50.89
N ALA A 592 -2.39 12.23 49.95
CA ALA A 592 -3.01 12.87 48.79
C ALA A 592 -3.73 11.86 47.88
N ALA A 593 -3.19 10.65 47.72
CA ALA A 593 -3.87 9.59 46.99
C ALA A 593 -5.18 9.17 47.68
N LYS A 594 -5.19 9.02 49.01
CA LYS A 594 -6.41 8.72 49.79
C LYS A 594 -7.46 9.81 49.65
N GLU A 595 -7.07 11.08 49.73
CA GLU A 595 -8.00 12.21 49.54
C GLU A 595 -8.71 12.15 48.18
N MET A 596 -8.00 11.79 47.11
CA MET A 596 -8.59 11.63 45.78
C MET A 596 -9.53 10.42 45.71
N LEU A 597 -9.17 9.31 46.34
CA LEU A 597 -10.02 8.11 46.41
C LEU A 597 -11.31 8.38 47.21
N ASP A 598 -11.20 9.04 48.36
CA ASP A 598 -12.32 9.42 49.22
C ASP A 598 -13.26 10.40 48.49
N ALA A 599 -12.71 11.29 47.65
CA ALA A 599 -13.49 12.18 46.79
C ALA A 599 -14.27 11.44 45.69
N GLY A 600 -13.85 10.24 45.32
CA GLY A 600 -14.55 9.37 44.35
C GLY A 600 -13.73 8.90 43.16
N ALA A 601 -12.43 9.20 43.12
CA ALA A 601 -11.54 8.53 42.17
C ALA A 601 -11.43 7.04 42.50
N ILE A 602 -11.27 6.21 41.49
CA ILE A 602 -11.01 4.77 41.67
C ILE A 602 -9.68 4.33 41.05
N ARG A 603 -8.95 5.28 40.45
CA ARG A 603 -7.59 5.08 39.94
C ARG A 603 -6.74 6.33 40.14
N ILE A 604 -5.47 6.13 40.45
CA ILE A 604 -4.49 7.19 40.73
C ILE A 604 -3.33 7.08 39.75
N GLY A 605 -3.06 8.13 38.98
CA GLY A 605 -1.83 8.25 38.20
C GLY A 605 -0.71 8.86 39.02
N ALA A 606 0.35 8.09 39.30
CA ALA A 606 1.49 8.56 40.09
C ALA A 606 2.81 8.00 39.58
N SER A 607 3.89 8.79 39.68
CA SER A 607 5.24 8.35 39.25
C SER A 607 6.15 7.94 40.40
N LYS A 608 5.85 8.35 41.63
CA LYS A 608 6.74 8.18 42.79
C LYS A 608 6.08 7.63 44.04
N LEU A 609 4.82 7.20 43.96
CA LEU A 609 4.12 6.72 45.14
C LEU A 609 4.73 5.39 45.61
N GLY A 610 5.13 5.30 46.88
CA GLY A 610 5.83 4.13 47.43
C GLY A 610 7.34 4.07 47.19
N GLU A 611 7.94 5.19 46.76
CA GLU A 611 9.37 5.51 47.02
C GLU A 611 9.50 6.09 48.43
#